data_AF-A0A382DM05-F1
#
_entry.id   AF-A0A382DM05-F1
#
_cell.length_a   1.000
_cell.length_b   1.000
_cell.length_c   1.000
_cell.angle_alpha   90.00
_cell.angle_beta   90.00
_cell.angle_gamma   90.00
#
_symmetry.space_group_name_H-M   'P 1'
#
loop_
_entity.id
_entity.type
_entity.pdbx_description
1 polymer ?
#
loop_
_entity_poly.entity_id
_entity_poly.type
_entity_poly.pdbx_seq_one_letter_code
_entity_poly.pdbx_strand_id
1 'polypeptide(L)'
;MLRSSGIGFAFILGLTWAANRIMAQDSDTGEKTEEPTGKRMSEATSSGRIAKSQDINTVVLLATALFLLTLLGREIWESLQAYLIHIYRDLGTLTMSPESVKGYLTGFFQVLSDIVLPFMIAVMCVGVLASGTQTKFAFTPKVIQWNLNKFNPINGFKKIFSWKSWGDFLINFLKLSFIVALVINVVWEVIGHPIFHHASYFGQVLTFIVDAGLSLLKKVLLAMIVIGALDYAYQWWRTREGLKMSTKDVKDETKNQDGDPHLKGEQRKRRMGMMQKSIWEEVPEADVVVTNPAHL
;
A
#
# COMPACT_ATOMS: atom_id res chain seq x y z
N MET A 1 11.59 14.56 -29.87
CA MET A 1 11.83 13.10 -29.75
C MET A 1 10.82 12.49 -28.75
N LEU A 2 9.51 12.59 -29.04
CA LEU A 2 8.40 12.40 -28.09
C LEU A 2 7.37 11.33 -28.54
N ARG A 3 7.77 10.40 -29.43
CA ARG A 3 6.83 9.47 -30.08
C ARG A 3 6.93 8.01 -29.62
N SER A 4 7.83 7.67 -28.68
CA SER A 4 8.00 6.29 -28.19
C SER A 4 7.28 5.97 -26.87
N SER A 5 6.77 6.97 -26.15
CA SER A 5 6.22 6.79 -24.80
C SER A 5 4.81 6.15 -24.77
N GLY A 6 4.03 6.28 -25.85
CA GLY A 6 2.65 5.78 -25.91
C GLY A 6 2.54 4.27 -26.21
N ILE A 7 3.56 3.68 -26.83
CA ILE A 7 3.54 2.28 -27.27
C ILE A 7 3.67 1.34 -26.06
N GLY A 8 4.48 1.71 -25.06
CA GLY A 8 4.59 0.92 -23.82
C GLY A 8 3.29 0.89 -23.01
N PHE A 9 2.54 1.99 -22.99
CA PHE A 9 1.30 2.13 -22.21
C PHE A 9 0.17 1.24 -22.76
N ALA A 10 -0.04 1.25 -24.07
CA ALA A 10 -1.04 0.39 -24.72
C ALA A 10 -0.65 -1.10 -24.65
N PHE A 11 0.65 -1.41 -24.68
CA PHE A 11 1.14 -2.79 -24.63
C PHE A 11 0.94 -3.42 -23.24
N ILE A 12 1.20 -2.68 -22.17
CA ILE A 12 0.98 -3.17 -20.80
C ILE A 12 -0.52 -3.40 -20.54
N LEU A 13 -1.38 -2.45 -20.94
CA LEU A 13 -2.84 -2.61 -20.81
C LEU A 13 -3.37 -3.80 -21.64
N GLY A 14 -2.90 -3.96 -22.89
CA GLY A 14 -3.28 -5.07 -23.76
C GLY A 14 -2.89 -6.45 -23.21
N LEU A 15 -1.69 -6.56 -22.62
CA LEU A 15 -1.24 -7.81 -21.99
C LEU A 15 -1.99 -8.13 -20.69
N THR A 16 -2.31 -7.12 -19.87
CA THR A 16 -3.13 -7.32 -18.67
C THR A 16 -4.56 -7.76 -19.01
N TRP A 17 -5.13 -7.25 -20.10
CA TRP A 17 -6.45 -7.67 -20.60
C TRP A 17 -6.43 -9.10 -21.15
N ALA A 18 -5.38 -9.46 -21.91
CA ALA A 18 -5.20 -10.81 -22.44
C ALA A 18 -4.97 -11.86 -21.33
N ALA A 19 -4.14 -11.55 -20.33
CA ALA A 19 -3.91 -12.43 -19.19
C ALA A 19 -5.20 -12.67 -18.37
N ASN A 20 -6.06 -11.65 -18.25
CA ASN A 20 -7.34 -11.77 -17.54
C ASN A 20 -8.35 -12.67 -18.27
N ARG A 21 -8.40 -12.61 -19.62
CA ARG A 21 -9.30 -13.47 -20.42
C ARG A 21 -9.01 -14.95 -20.21
N ILE A 22 -7.76 -15.31 -19.96
CA ILE A 22 -7.32 -16.70 -19.69
C ILE A 22 -7.68 -17.11 -18.25
N MET A 23 -7.70 -16.17 -17.29
CA MET A 23 -8.05 -16.45 -15.89
C MET A 23 -9.55 -16.56 -15.62
N ALA A 24 -10.41 -16.02 -16.50
CA ALA A 24 -11.87 -16.04 -16.34
C ALA A 24 -12.52 -17.40 -16.64
N GLN A 25 -11.79 -18.36 -17.23
CA GLN A 25 -12.34 -19.66 -17.65
C GLN A 25 -12.55 -20.68 -16.50
N ASP A 26 -12.07 -20.41 -15.27
CA ASP A 26 -12.07 -21.39 -14.17
C ASP A 26 -13.23 -21.27 -13.15
N SER A 27 -14.21 -20.36 -13.33
CA SER A 27 -15.29 -20.16 -12.34
C SER A 27 -16.64 -20.76 -12.77
N ASP A 28 -16.78 -22.08 -12.64
CA ASP A 28 -18.00 -22.84 -12.97
C ASP A 28 -19.04 -22.85 -11.83
N THR A 29 -19.31 -21.68 -11.24
CA THR A 29 -20.37 -21.50 -10.21
C THR A 29 -21.01 -20.14 -10.39
N GLY A 30 -22.01 -20.05 -11.27
CA GLY A 30 -22.92 -18.90 -11.46
C GLY A 30 -22.22 -17.55 -11.66
N GLU A 31 -22.32 -16.95 -12.84
CA GLU A 31 -21.67 -15.66 -13.13
C GLU A 31 -21.86 -14.66 -11.98
N LYS A 32 -20.74 -14.32 -11.32
CA LYS A 32 -20.71 -13.37 -10.21
C LYS A 32 -20.74 -11.97 -10.80
N THR A 33 -21.94 -11.47 -11.04
CA THR A 33 -22.16 -10.17 -11.70
C THR A 33 -22.45 -9.05 -10.72
N GLU A 34 -22.94 -9.38 -9.52
CA GLU A 34 -23.41 -8.39 -8.54
C GLU A 34 -22.28 -7.77 -7.72
N GLU A 35 -22.43 -6.48 -7.40
CA GLU A 35 -21.48 -5.77 -6.55
C GLU A 35 -21.50 -6.31 -5.10
N PRO A 36 -20.35 -6.31 -4.40
CA PRO A 36 -20.31 -6.77 -3.01
C PRO A 36 -21.12 -5.86 -2.08
N THR A 37 -21.96 -6.46 -1.22
CA THR A 37 -22.62 -5.75 -0.12
C THR A 37 -21.60 -5.15 0.86
N GLY A 38 -22.02 -4.14 1.62
CA GLY A 38 -21.19 -3.52 2.66
C GLY A 38 -20.70 -4.50 3.73
N LYS A 39 -21.49 -5.55 4.03
CA LYS A 39 -21.10 -6.61 4.97
C LYS A 39 -19.96 -7.46 4.43
N ARG A 40 -20.03 -7.94 3.18
CA ARG A 40 -18.91 -8.68 2.54
C ARG A 40 -17.65 -7.83 2.41
N MET A 41 -17.76 -6.52 2.16
CA MET A 41 -16.61 -5.62 2.18
C MET A 41 -15.98 -5.48 3.58
N SER A 42 -16.81 -5.37 4.62
CA SER A 42 -16.35 -5.33 6.01
C SER A 42 -15.67 -6.65 6.41
N GLU A 43 -16.27 -7.79 6.07
CA GLU A 43 -15.70 -9.11 6.31
C GLU A 43 -14.39 -9.33 5.55
N ALA A 44 -14.30 -8.92 4.30
CA ALA A 44 -13.07 -8.94 3.51
C ALA A 44 -11.97 -8.12 4.16
N THR A 45 -12.30 -6.91 4.62
CA THR A 45 -11.35 -6.04 5.34
C THR A 45 -10.90 -6.68 6.65
N SER A 46 -11.84 -7.22 7.45
CA SER A 46 -11.56 -7.90 8.73
C SER A 46 -10.83 -9.24 8.60
N SER A 47 -10.75 -9.80 7.39
CA SER A 47 -9.98 -11.00 7.07
C SER A 47 -8.65 -10.68 6.38
N GLY A 48 -8.31 -9.39 6.23
CA GLY A 48 -7.08 -8.91 5.62
C GLY A 48 -7.06 -8.95 4.09
N ARG A 49 -8.20 -9.18 3.43
CA ARG A 49 -8.33 -9.11 1.96
C ARG A 49 -8.59 -7.67 1.53
N ILE A 50 -7.53 -6.88 1.53
CA ILE A 50 -7.54 -5.47 1.12
C ILE A 50 -6.60 -5.31 -0.07
N ALA A 51 -6.97 -4.45 -1.03
CA ALA A 51 -6.10 -4.10 -2.14
C ALA A 51 -4.85 -3.38 -1.59
N LYS A 52 -3.66 -3.93 -1.82
CA LYS A 52 -2.40 -3.40 -1.26
C LYS A 52 -1.26 -3.47 -2.27
N SER A 53 -0.95 -2.34 -2.90
CA SER A 53 0.18 -2.22 -3.80
C SER A 53 1.49 -1.94 -3.04
N GLN A 54 2.47 -2.82 -3.25
CA GLN A 54 3.84 -2.61 -2.75
C GLN A 54 4.54 -1.47 -3.51
N ASP A 55 4.16 -1.25 -4.78
CA ASP A 55 4.76 -0.21 -5.63
C ASP A 55 4.38 1.19 -5.12
N ILE A 56 3.13 1.40 -4.69
CA ILE A 56 2.71 2.67 -4.06
C ILE A 56 3.53 2.98 -2.81
N ASN A 57 3.77 1.99 -1.95
CA ASN A 57 4.59 2.20 -0.77
C ASN A 57 6.02 2.62 -1.15
N THR A 58 6.59 1.96 -2.16
CA THR A 58 7.93 2.28 -2.67
C THR A 58 7.99 3.69 -3.24
N VAL A 59 6.98 4.09 -4.03
CA VAL A 59 6.85 5.44 -4.60
C VAL A 59 6.83 6.51 -3.50
N VAL A 60 5.98 6.32 -2.48
CA VAL A 60 5.83 7.30 -1.40
C VAL A 60 7.13 7.42 -0.59
N LEU A 61 7.81 6.30 -0.32
CA LEU A 61 9.10 6.30 0.36
C LEU A 61 10.19 6.99 -0.47
N LEU A 62 10.26 6.71 -1.77
CA LEU A 62 11.21 7.36 -2.69
C LEU A 62 10.92 8.87 -2.82
N ALA A 63 9.66 9.28 -2.90
CA ALA A 63 9.26 10.68 -2.93
C ALA A 63 9.67 11.40 -1.64
N THR A 64 9.47 10.76 -0.49
CA THR A 64 9.86 11.29 0.82
C THR A 64 11.37 11.43 0.93
N ALA A 65 12.11 10.39 0.53
CA ALA A 65 13.57 10.42 0.53
C ALA A 65 14.11 11.53 -0.38
N LEU A 66 13.57 11.68 -1.60
CA LEU A 66 13.94 12.76 -2.52
C LEU A 66 13.64 14.14 -1.91
N PHE A 67 12.45 14.32 -1.33
CA PHE A 67 12.05 15.57 -0.70
C PHE A 67 12.99 15.94 0.47
N LEU A 68 13.26 14.99 1.36
CA LEU A 68 14.19 15.18 2.47
C LEU A 68 15.61 15.46 2.00
N LEU A 69 16.10 14.76 0.96
CA LEU A 69 17.41 15.04 0.37
C LEU A 69 17.48 16.45 -0.21
N THR A 70 16.41 16.95 -0.84
CA THR A 70 16.38 18.32 -1.36
C THR A 70 16.30 19.39 -0.28
N LEU A 71 15.67 19.09 0.86
CA LEU A 71 15.55 20.03 1.98
C LEU A 71 16.76 20.02 2.90
N LEU A 72 17.16 18.84 3.35
CA LEU A 72 18.19 18.64 4.36
C LEU A 72 19.58 18.40 3.74
N GLY A 73 19.67 18.02 2.47
CA GLY A 73 20.93 17.60 1.86
C GLY A 73 22.06 18.62 1.97
N ARG A 74 21.74 19.91 1.91
CA ARG A 74 22.72 20.99 2.11
C ARG A 74 23.26 21.02 3.54
N GLU A 75 22.39 20.95 4.54
CA GLU A 75 22.77 20.95 5.96
C GLU A 75 23.55 19.69 6.33
N ILE A 76 23.16 18.54 5.76
CA ILE A 76 23.88 17.27 5.87
C ILE A 76 25.31 17.42 5.32
N TRP A 77 25.44 18.01 4.13
CA TRP A 77 26.74 18.24 3.51
C TRP A 77 27.62 19.20 4.33
N GLU A 78 27.07 20.34 4.74
CA GLU A 78 27.79 21.36 5.52
C GLU A 78 28.24 20.79 6.88
N SER A 79 27.40 20.00 7.55
CA SER A 79 27.73 19.36 8.83
C SER A 79 28.84 18.31 8.70
N LEU A 80 28.75 17.44 7.69
CA LEU A 80 29.80 16.45 7.39
C LEU A 80 31.12 17.12 7.03
N GLN A 81 31.06 18.16 6.19
CA GLN A 81 32.23 18.92 5.79
C GLN A 81 32.88 19.62 6.99
N ALA A 82 32.10 20.29 7.84
CA ALA A 82 32.59 20.96 9.03
C ALA A 82 33.27 19.97 10.00
N TYR A 83 32.66 18.79 10.19
CA TYR A 83 33.21 17.75 11.05
C TYR A 83 34.52 17.17 10.50
N LEU A 84 34.60 16.92 9.19
CA LEU A 84 35.84 16.49 8.55
C LEU A 84 36.93 17.55 8.68
N ILE A 85 36.64 18.83 8.40
CA ILE A 85 37.60 19.92 8.54
C ILE A 85 38.10 20.01 9.97
N HIS A 86 37.21 19.86 10.96
CA HIS A 86 37.59 19.85 12.37
C HIS A 86 38.61 18.75 12.69
N ILE A 87 38.36 17.50 12.24
CA ILE A 87 39.30 16.39 12.44
C ILE A 87 40.65 16.68 11.75
N TYR A 88 40.62 17.13 10.49
CA TYR A 88 41.84 17.40 9.71
C TYR A 88 42.66 18.56 10.27
N ARG A 89 42.01 19.56 10.86
CA ARG A 89 42.69 20.69 11.51
C ARG A 89 43.43 20.23 12.77
N ASP A 90 42.79 19.38 13.57
CA ASP A 90 43.33 18.99 14.86
C ASP A 90 44.37 17.88 14.77
N LEU A 91 44.44 17.17 13.63
CA LEU A 91 45.40 16.09 13.33
C LEU A 91 46.87 16.47 13.60
N GLY A 92 47.25 17.74 13.43
CA GLY A 92 48.62 18.22 13.68
C GLY A 92 48.95 18.50 15.16
N THR A 93 47.93 18.64 16.00
CA THR A 93 48.04 19.00 17.43
C THR A 93 47.48 17.92 18.36
N LEU A 94 47.04 16.80 17.80
CA LEU A 94 46.30 15.76 18.51
C LEU A 94 47.24 14.92 19.38
N THR A 95 47.08 15.01 20.69
CA THR A 95 47.67 14.04 21.62
C THR A 95 46.75 12.83 21.71
N MET A 96 47.25 11.65 21.35
CA MET A 96 46.46 10.42 21.42
C MET A 96 46.22 10.01 22.88
N SER A 97 45.09 10.44 23.44
CA SER A 97 44.60 10.04 24.77
C SER A 97 43.21 9.39 24.68
N PRO A 98 42.83 8.54 25.66
CA PRO A 98 41.48 7.98 25.73
C PRO A 98 40.37 9.05 25.72
N GLU A 99 40.59 10.19 26.39
CA GLU A 99 39.66 11.32 26.43
C GLU A 99 39.48 11.96 25.06
N SER A 100 40.59 12.13 24.33
CA SER A 100 40.59 12.70 22.98
C SER A 100 39.80 11.81 22.02
N VAL A 101 40.07 10.49 22.04
CA VAL A 101 39.34 9.49 21.23
C VAL A 101 37.84 9.49 21.57
N LYS A 102 37.49 9.55 22.85
CA LYS A 102 36.10 9.65 23.30
C LYS A 102 35.42 10.91 22.74
N GLY A 103 36.10 12.07 22.78
CA GLY A 103 35.60 13.33 22.24
C GLY A 103 35.23 13.24 20.75
N TYR A 104 36.14 12.70 19.92
CA TYR A 104 35.87 12.50 18.49
C TYR A 104 34.75 11.47 18.26
N LEU A 105 34.72 10.37 19.01
CA LEU A 105 33.60 9.41 18.88
C LEU A 105 32.27 10.08 19.22
N THR A 106 32.20 10.87 20.30
CA THR A 106 30.98 11.59 20.66
C THR A 106 30.56 12.61 19.61
N GLY A 107 31.51 13.38 19.06
CA GLY A 107 31.23 14.33 17.98
C GLY A 107 30.74 13.64 16.71
N PHE A 108 31.35 12.50 16.34
CA PHE A 108 30.91 11.69 15.21
C PHE A 108 29.47 11.19 15.40
N PHE A 109 29.16 10.61 16.57
CA PHE A 109 27.81 10.13 16.86
C PHE A 109 26.79 11.26 16.92
N GLN A 110 27.17 12.44 17.39
CA GLN A 110 26.30 13.61 17.43
C GLN A 110 25.95 14.11 16.02
N VAL A 111 26.96 14.29 15.16
CA VAL A 111 26.75 14.66 13.75
C VAL A 111 25.91 13.60 13.03
N LEU A 112 26.18 12.32 13.29
CA LEU A 112 25.43 11.23 12.72
C LEU A 112 23.98 11.20 13.23
N SER A 113 23.73 11.46 14.52
CA SER A 113 22.37 11.52 15.06
C SER A 113 21.58 12.69 14.49
N ASP A 114 22.19 13.87 14.38
CA ASP A 114 21.51 15.08 13.90
C ASP A 114 21.10 14.95 12.42
N ILE A 115 21.87 14.19 11.63
CA ILE A 115 21.61 13.92 10.21
C ILE A 115 20.65 12.73 10.02
N VAL A 116 20.98 11.58 10.62
CA VAL A 116 20.32 10.31 10.31
C VAL A 116 18.98 10.19 11.03
N LEU A 117 18.88 10.67 12.27
CA LEU A 117 17.69 10.48 13.09
C LEU A 117 16.45 11.19 12.49
N PRO A 118 16.52 12.47 12.09
CA PRO A 118 15.36 13.14 11.47
C PRO A 118 14.96 12.48 10.15
N PHE A 119 15.94 12.10 9.33
CA PHE A 119 15.69 11.41 8.06
C PHE A 119 14.98 10.06 8.27
N MET A 120 15.50 9.24 9.19
CA MET A 120 14.96 7.92 9.49
C MET A 120 13.56 8.01 10.12
N ILE A 121 13.35 8.92 11.06
CA ILE A 121 12.03 9.13 11.70
C ILE A 121 11.02 9.57 10.64
N ALA A 122 11.36 10.53 9.79
CA ALA A 122 10.45 11.02 8.76
C ALA A 122 10.07 9.91 7.77
N VAL A 123 11.04 9.14 7.27
CA VAL A 123 10.79 8.02 6.34
C VAL A 123 9.98 6.91 7.03
N MET A 124 10.26 6.60 8.30
CA MET A 124 9.50 5.63 9.08
C MET A 124 8.04 6.06 9.25
N CYS A 125 7.81 7.30 9.70
CA CYS A 125 6.46 7.85 9.89
C CYS A 125 5.67 7.81 8.59
N VAL A 126 6.26 8.27 7.48
CA VAL A 126 5.59 8.24 6.18
C VAL A 126 5.37 6.81 5.69
N GLY A 127 6.31 5.89 5.91
CA GLY A 127 6.15 4.48 5.55
C GLY A 127 5.01 3.78 6.29
N VAL A 128 4.86 4.07 7.59
CA VAL A 128 3.74 3.60 8.42
C VAL A 128 2.43 4.20 7.92
N LEU A 129 2.38 5.49 7.65
CA LEU A 129 1.18 6.17 7.12
C LEU A 129 0.79 5.65 5.74
N ALA A 130 1.75 5.46 4.82
CA ALA A 130 1.51 4.93 3.48
C ALA A 130 0.96 3.50 3.54
N SER A 131 1.57 2.64 4.37
CA SER A 131 1.10 1.27 4.53
C SER A 131 -0.26 1.20 5.25
N GLY A 132 -0.45 2.03 6.28
CA GLY A 132 -1.65 2.09 7.09
C GLY A 132 -2.85 2.65 6.34
N THR A 133 -2.67 3.69 5.52
CA THR A 133 -3.74 4.24 4.67
C THR A 133 -4.25 3.23 3.66
N GLN A 134 -3.37 2.43 3.03
CA GLN A 134 -3.79 1.35 2.13
C GLN A 134 -4.61 0.27 2.85
N THR A 135 -4.23 -0.09 4.09
CA THR A 135 -4.94 -1.10 4.88
C THR A 135 -6.09 -0.53 5.71
N LYS A 136 -6.38 0.78 5.61
CA LYS A 136 -7.33 1.52 6.48
C LYS A 136 -7.04 1.33 7.98
N PHE A 137 -5.77 1.09 8.33
CA PHE A 137 -5.34 0.72 9.68
C PHE A 137 -6.14 -0.47 10.26
N ALA A 138 -6.64 -1.35 9.39
CA ALA A 138 -7.46 -2.49 9.80
C ALA A 138 -6.62 -3.47 10.62
N PHE A 139 -6.92 -3.55 11.91
CA PHE A 139 -6.33 -4.57 12.78
C PHE A 139 -7.05 -5.89 12.56
N THR A 140 -6.33 -6.90 12.06
CA THR A 140 -6.89 -8.22 11.75
C THR A 140 -6.25 -9.32 12.62
N PRO A 141 -6.75 -9.58 13.84
CA PRO A 141 -6.23 -10.63 14.71
C PRO A 141 -6.32 -12.03 14.09
N LYS A 142 -7.34 -12.26 13.25
CA LYS A 142 -7.57 -13.55 12.58
C LYS A 142 -6.43 -13.97 11.64
N VAL A 143 -5.66 -13.02 11.10
CA VAL A 143 -4.52 -13.32 10.23
C VAL A 143 -3.28 -13.76 11.04
N ILE A 144 -3.20 -13.38 12.32
CA ILE A 144 -2.10 -13.72 13.23
C ILE A 144 -2.27 -15.16 13.78
N GLN A 145 -3.46 -15.75 13.66
CA GLN A 145 -3.70 -17.13 14.09
C GLN A 145 -2.81 -18.12 13.32
N TRP A 146 -2.18 -19.02 14.08
CA TRP A 146 -1.28 -20.04 13.54
C TRP A 146 -2.08 -21.04 12.71
N ASN A 147 -1.96 -20.95 11.38
CA ASN A 147 -2.68 -21.80 10.46
C ASN A 147 -1.69 -22.73 9.72
N LEU A 148 -1.57 -23.96 10.20
CA LEU A 148 -0.67 -24.99 9.65
C LEU A 148 -0.96 -25.33 8.18
N ASN A 149 -2.21 -25.12 7.71
CA ASN A 149 -2.57 -25.35 6.32
C ASN A 149 -1.90 -24.36 5.35
N LYS A 150 -1.47 -23.18 5.82
CA LYS A 150 -0.68 -22.24 5.01
C LYS A 150 0.76 -22.69 4.80
N PHE A 151 1.25 -23.65 5.58
CA PHE A 151 2.62 -24.14 5.53
C PHE A 151 2.80 -25.37 4.62
N ASN A 152 1.75 -25.87 3.99
CA ASN A 152 1.84 -27.04 3.11
C ASN A 152 2.63 -26.68 1.81
N PRO A 153 3.83 -27.25 1.60
CA PRO A 153 4.68 -26.91 0.47
C PRO A 153 4.05 -27.29 -0.88
N ILE A 154 3.23 -28.34 -0.95
CA ILE A 154 2.58 -28.79 -2.19
C ILE A 154 1.61 -27.71 -2.72
N ASN A 155 0.83 -27.11 -1.83
CA ASN A 155 -0.07 -26.01 -2.18
C ASN A 155 0.71 -24.74 -2.56
N GLY A 156 1.87 -24.52 -1.95
CA GLY A 156 2.80 -23.45 -2.31
C GLY A 156 3.34 -23.60 -3.75
N PHE A 157 3.85 -24.78 -4.10
CA PHE A 157 4.33 -25.08 -5.46
C PHE A 157 3.21 -24.94 -6.50
N LYS A 158 2.03 -25.49 -6.25
CA LYS A 158 0.87 -25.35 -7.16
C LYS A 158 0.47 -23.88 -7.36
N LYS A 159 0.60 -23.04 -6.34
CA LYS A 159 0.33 -21.60 -6.43
C LYS A 159 1.38 -20.89 -7.28
N ILE A 160 2.67 -21.19 -7.08
CA ILE A 160 3.78 -20.58 -7.84
C ILE A 160 3.72 -20.97 -9.32
N PHE A 161 3.36 -22.22 -9.64
CA PHE A 161 3.23 -22.71 -11.02
C PHE A 161 1.83 -22.53 -11.62
N SER A 162 0.94 -21.78 -10.96
CA SER A 162 -0.37 -21.47 -11.53
C SER A 162 -0.27 -20.44 -12.65
N TRP A 163 -1.17 -20.49 -13.63
CA TRP A 163 -1.29 -19.49 -14.70
C TRP A 163 -1.42 -18.06 -14.16
N LYS A 164 -2.03 -17.92 -12.99
CA LYS A 164 -2.15 -16.65 -12.27
C LYS A 164 -0.80 -16.08 -11.82
N SER A 165 0.09 -16.93 -11.32
CA SER A 165 1.43 -16.53 -10.87
C SER A 165 2.33 -16.15 -12.05
N TRP A 166 2.17 -16.82 -13.20
CA TRP A 166 2.85 -16.44 -14.44
C TRP A 166 2.42 -15.05 -14.96
N GLY A 167 1.13 -14.72 -14.88
CA GLY A 167 0.65 -13.38 -15.22
C GLY A 167 1.24 -12.29 -14.32
N ASP A 168 1.25 -12.52 -13.01
CA ASP A 168 1.85 -11.59 -12.04
C ASP A 168 3.38 -11.46 -12.24
N PHE A 169 4.07 -12.56 -12.60
CA PHE A 169 5.49 -12.54 -12.97
C PHE A 169 5.76 -11.70 -14.21
N LEU A 170 5.01 -11.91 -15.29
CA LEU A 170 5.21 -11.17 -16.55
C LEU A 170 5.01 -9.67 -16.34
N ILE A 171 3.98 -9.27 -15.59
CA ILE A 171 3.71 -7.87 -15.25
C ILE A 171 4.92 -7.27 -14.51
N ASN A 172 5.41 -7.95 -13.47
CA ASN A 172 6.55 -7.45 -12.70
C ASN A 172 7.86 -7.44 -13.50
N PHE A 173 8.06 -8.42 -14.38
CA PHE A 173 9.20 -8.45 -15.29
C PHE A 173 9.19 -7.27 -16.27
N LEU A 174 8.01 -6.92 -16.82
CA LEU A 174 7.84 -5.75 -17.69
C LEU A 174 8.13 -4.45 -16.94
N LYS A 175 7.62 -4.30 -15.71
CA LYS A 175 7.93 -3.13 -14.85
C LYS A 175 9.43 -2.99 -14.64
N LEU A 176 10.10 -4.08 -14.28
CA LEU A 176 11.55 -4.09 -14.07
C LEU A 176 12.30 -3.71 -15.35
N SER A 177 11.94 -4.33 -16.48
CA SER A 177 12.56 -4.06 -17.79
C SER A 177 12.42 -2.59 -18.19
N PHE A 178 11.25 -1.99 -17.93
CA PHE A 178 11.01 -0.57 -18.17
C PHE A 178 11.92 0.32 -17.32
N ILE A 179 12.05 0.04 -16.02
CA ILE A 179 12.93 0.79 -15.12
C ILE A 179 14.39 0.65 -15.55
N VAL A 180 14.83 -0.55 -15.90
CA VAL A 180 16.20 -0.81 -16.39
C VAL A 180 16.47 -0.03 -17.67
N ALA A 181 15.54 -0.05 -18.64
CA ALA A 181 15.69 0.72 -19.87
C ALA A 181 15.79 2.24 -19.61
N LEU A 182 15.00 2.77 -18.67
CA LEU A 182 15.06 4.16 -18.25
C LEU A 182 16.42 4.48 -17.62
N VAL A 183 16.90 3.66 -16.68
CA VAL A 183 18.19 3.87 -16.02
C VAL A 183 19.32 3.84 -17.05
N ILE A 184 19.32 2.86 -17.97
CA ILE A 184 20.29 2.80 -19.06
C ILE A 184 20.26 4.10 -19.88
N ASN A 185 19.09 4.59 -20.27
CA ASN A 185 18.96 5.84 -21.02
C ASN A 185 19.58 7.04 -20.29
N VAL A 186 19.35 7.17 -18.97
CA VAL A 186 19.97 8.23 -18.17
C VAL A 186 21.49 8.05 -18.08
N VAL A 187 21.98 6.81 -17.95
CA VAL A 187 23.43 6.53 -17.95
C VAL A 187 24.07 6.97 -19.27
N TRP A 188 23.43 6.70 -20.42
CA TRP A 188 23.91 7.19 -21.72
C TRP A 188 23.96 8.72 -21.80
N GLU A 189 22.98 9.43 -21.24
CA GLU A 189 23.00 10.90 -21.16
C GLU A 189 24.17 11.40 -20.29
N VAL A 190 24.43 10.74 -19.15
CA VAL A 190 25.52 11.10 -18.24
C VAL A 190 26.88 10.88 -18.90
N ILE A 191 27.10 9.73 -19.53
CA ILE A 191 28.37 9.41 -20.22
C ILE A 191 28.61 10.36 -21.40
N GLY A 192 27.56 10.76 -22.11
CA GLY A 192 27.65 11.74 -23.20
C GLY A 192 27.92 13.17 -22.75
N HIS A 193 27.95 13.45 -21.44
CA HIS A 193 28.13 14.81 -20.92
C HIS A 193 29.56 15.34 -21.18
N PRO A 194 29.72 16.63 -21.55
CA PRO A 194 31.03 17.23 -21.85
C PRO A 194 32.05 17.15 -20.69
N ILE A 195 31.58 16.97 -19.46
CA ILE A 195 32.44 16.86 -18.26
C ILE A 195 33.41 15.68 -18.33
N PHE A 196 33.09 14.62 -19.08
CA PHE A 196 33.97 13.47 -19.30
C PHE A 196 34.99 13.68 -20.43
N HIS A 197 34.82 14.74 -21.23
CA HIS A 197 35.61 14.99 -22.44
C HIS A 197 36.52 16.23 -22.31
N HIS A 198 36.43 16.96 -21.19
CA HIS A 198 37.20 18.18 -20.92
C HIS A 198 37.79 18.17 -19.51
N ALA A 199 38.95 18.83 -19.35
CA ALA A 199 39.52 19.08 -18.04
C ALA A 199 38.55 19.94 -17.21
N SER A 200 37.98 19.33 -16.18
CA SER A 200 36.95 19.95 -15.32
C SER A 200 37.50 20.17 -13.92
N TYR A 201 37.12 21.29 -13.28
CA TYR A 201 37.52 21.55 -11.89
C TYR A 201 36.80 20.58 -10.94
N PHE A 202 37.46 20.19 -9.85
CA PHE A 202 36.93 19.22 -8.88
C PHE A 202 35.53 19.60 -8.35
N GLY A 203 35.30 20.88 -8.03
CA GLY A 203 34.00 21.36 -7.58
C GLY A 203 32.88 21.18 -8.61
N GLN A 204 33.18 21.35 -9.90
CA GLN A 204 32.20 21.18 -10.98
C GLN A 204 31.81 19.71 -11.16
N VAL A 205 32.75 18.79 -10.94
CA VAL A 205 32.48 17.34 -10.95
C VAL A 205 31.54 16.95 -9.81
N LEU A 206 31.75 17.50 -8.61
CA LEU A 206 30.88 17.25 -7.47
C LEU A 206 29.44 17.75 -7.71
N THR A 207 29.29 18.98 -8.21
CA THR A 207 27.95 19.51 -8.53
C THR A 207 27.27 18.68 -9.61
N PHE A 208 28.00 18.26 -10.63
CA PHE A 208 27.47 17.38 -11.68
C PHE A 208 27.00 16.03 -11.13
N ILE A 209 27.75 15.40 -10.23
CA ILE A 209 27.35 14.13 -9.61
C ILE A 209 26.03 14.29 -8.84
N VAL A 210 25.89 15.37 -8.06
CA VAL A 210 24.67 15.66 -7.31
C VAL A 210 23.49 15.91 -8.27
N ASP A 211 23.67 16.74 -9.29
CA ASP A 211 22.62 17.07 -10.25
C ASP A 211 22.20 15.86 -11.08
N ALA A 212 23.16 15.06 -11.55
CA ALA A 212 22.90 13.82 -12.28
C ALA A 212 22.16 12.80 -11.40
N GLY A 213 22.59 12.64 -10.15
CA GLY A 213 21.94 11.76 -9.17
C GLY A 213 20.50 12.18 -8.86
N LEU A 214 20.28 13.47 -8.60
CA LEU A 214 18.94 14.02 -8.35
C LEU A 214 18.05 13.94 -9.59
N SER A 215 18.60 14.18 -10.79
CA SER A 215 17.88 14.04 -12.07
C SER A 215 17.44 12.59 -12.30
N LEU A 216 18.33 11.62 -12.08
CA LEU A 216 18.01 10.19 -12.15
C LEU A 216 16.91 9.83 -11.16
N LEU A 217 17.05 10.25 -9.89
CA LEU A 217 16.07 9.96 -8.85
C LEU A 217 14.69 10.54 -9.19
N LYS A 218 14.62 11.77 -9.73
CA LYS A 218 13.38 12.40 -10.21
C LYS A 218 12.75 11.63 -11.37
N LYS A 219 13.53 11.23 -12.39
CA LYS A 219 13.05 10.47 -13.55
C LYS A 219 12.52 9.09 -13.13
N VAL A 220 13.25 8.38 -12.28
CA VAL A 220 12.83 7.08 -11.72
C VAL A 220 11.58 7.23 -10.87
N LEU A 221 11.50 8.25 -10.01
CA LEU A 221 10.32 8.52 -9.20
C LEU A 221 9.09 8.75 -10.07
N LEU A 222 9.20 9.58 -11.11
CA LEU A 222 8.08 9.86 -12.02
C LEU A 222 7.60 8.59 -12.75
N ALA A 223 8.54 7.77 -13.22
CA ALA A 223 8.22 6.45 -13.79
C ALA A 223 7.52 5.53 -12.77
N MET A 224 8.05 5.47 -11.55
CA MET A 224 7.47 4.65 -10.47
C MET A 224 6.09 5.13 -10.06
N ILE A 225 5.81 6.44 -10.07
CA ILE A 225 4.46 6.97 -9.82
C ILE A 225 3.46 6.41 -10.83
N VAL A 226 3.80 6.44 -12.13
CA VAL A 226 2.94 5.91 -13.19
C VAL A 226 2.74 4.40 -13.04
N ILE A 227 3.82 3.66 -12.82
CA ILE A 227 3.77 2.19 -12.64
C ILE A 227 2.97 1.82 -11.40
N GLY A 228 3.22 2.49 -10.27
CA GLY A 228 2.54 2.24 -9.00
C GLY A 228 1.06 2.58 -9.06
N ALA A 229 0.67 3.65 -9.76
CA ALA A 229 -0.74 3.97 -9.98
C ALA A 229 -1.46 2.88 -10.79
N LEU A 230 -0.83 2.37 -11.86
CA LEU A 230 -1.38 1.27 -12.65
C LEU A 230 -1.46 -0.03 -11.84
N ASP A 231 -0.42 -0.35 -11.06
CA ASP A 231 -0.40 -1.51 -10.19
C ASP A 231 -1.51 -1.44 -9.13
N TYR A 232 -1.68 -0.28 -8.48
CA TYR A 232 -2.75 -0.07 -7.52
C TYR A 232 -4.13 -0.20 -8.15
N ALA A 233 -4.35 0.40 -9.32
CA ALA A 233 -5.62 0.29 -10.04
C ALA A 233 -5.93 -1.19 -10.39
N TYR A 234 -4.94 -1.93 -10.87
CA TYR A 234 -5.06 -3.36 -11.16
C TYR A 234 -5.39 -4.17 -9.89
N GLN A 235 -4.68 -3.91 -8.79
CA GLN A 235 -4.92 -4.61 -7.54
C GLN A 235 -6.27 -4.27 -6.91
N TRP A 236 -6.69 -3.02 -7.00
CA TRP A 236 -8.01 -2.56 -6.56
C TRP A 236 -9.12 -3.24 -7.34
N TRP A 237 -9.00 -3.23 -8.68
CA TRP A 237 -9.94 -3.91 -9.57
C TRP A 237 -9.98 -5.42 -9.28
N ARG A 238 -8.83 -6.10 -9.22
CA ARG A 238 -8.73 -7.55 -8.92
C ARG A 238 -9.32 -7.91 -7.55
N THR A 239 -9.12 -7.06 -6.55
CA THR A 239 -9.71 -7.26 -5.22
C THR A 239 -11.23 -7.13 -5.29
N ARG A 240 -11.74 -6.11 -5.98
CA ARG A 240 -13.18 -5.90 -6.13
C ARG A 240 -13.85 -7.00 -6.95
N GLU A 241 -13.20 -7.45 -8.02
CA GLU A 241 -13.65 -8.58 -8.85
C GLU A 241 -13.75 -9.88 -8.03
N GLY A 242 -12.74 -10.14 -7.19
CA GLY A 242 -12.75 -11.30 -6.28
C GLY A 242 -13.83 -11.23 -5.18
N LEU A 243 -14.41 -10.05 -4.94
CA LEU A 243 -15.49 -9.84 -3.98
C LEU A 243 -16.89 -9.88 -4.59
N LYS A 244 -17.02 -9.90 -5.93
CA LYS A 244 -18.32 -9.99 -6.60
C LYS A 244 -19.14 -11.17 -6.11
N MET A 245 -20.45 -10.98 -6.16
CA MET A 245 -21.45 -11.90 -5.63
C MET A 245 -22.30 -12.48 -6.75
N SER A 246 -22.87 -13.65 -6.51
CA SER A 246 -23.98 -14.15 -7.32
C SER A 246 -25.30 -13.51 -6.84
N THR A 247 -26.32 -13.49 -7.68
CA THR A 247 -27.67 -13.03 -7.29
C THR A 247 -28.26 -13.86 -6.14
N LYS A 248 -27.84 -15.13 -5.99
CA LYS A 248 -28.20 -15.99 -4.86
C LYS A 248 -27.49 -15.55 -3.58
N ASP A 249 -26.18 -15.30 -3.65
CA ASP A 249 -25.37 -14.83 -2.51
C ASP A 249 -25.97 -13.55 -1.91
N VAL A 250 -26.37 -12.58 -2.76
CA VAL A 250 -26.98 -11.32 -2.32
C VAL A 250 -28.29 -11.59 -1.59
N LYS A 251 -29.18 -12.40 -2.17
CA LYS A 251 -30.48 -12.75 -1.56
C LYS A 251 -30.30 -13.45 -0.22
N ASP A 252 -29.36 -14.39 -0.13
CA ASP A 252 -29.07 -15.11 1.10
C ASP A 252 -28.49 -14.17 2.17
N GLU A 253 -27.65 -13.21 1.78
CA GLU A 253 -27.10 -12.22 2.70
C GLU A 253 -28.18 -11.25 3.22
N THR A 254 -29.08 -10.77 2.35
CA THR A 254 -30.24 -9.97 2.75
C THR A 254 -31.14 -10.77 3.69
N LYS A 255 -31.41 -12.04 3.39
CA LYS A 255 -32.22 -12.93 4.23
C LYS A 255 -31.57 -13.14 5.61
N ASN A 256 -30.24 -13.28 5.67
CA ASN A 256 -29.51 -13.44 6.92
C ASN A 256 -29.40 -12.14 7.73
N GLN A 257 -29.35 -10.98 7.10
CA GLN A 257 -29.30 -9.68 7.78
C GLN A 257 -30.67 -9.23 8.29
N ASP A 258 -31.70 -9.30 7.44
CA ASP A 258 -33.05 -8.84 7.78
C ASP A 258 -33.87 -9.93 8.49
N GLY A 259 -33.41 -11.18 8.48
CA GLY A 259 -34.15 -12.35 8.93
C GLY A 259 -35.23 -12.75 7.91
N ASP A 260 -35.70 -14.00 7.96
CA ASP A 260 -36.82 -14.42 7.12
C ASP A 260 -38.07 -13.58 7.46
N PRO A 261 -38.67 -12.86 6.48
CA PRO A 261 -39.87 -12.06 6.72
C PRO A 261 -41.00 -12.87 7.37
N HIS A 262 -41.11 -14.16 7.04
CA HIS A 262 -42.08 -15.06 7.65
C HIS A 262 -41.79 -15.29 9.14
N LEU A 263 -40.52 -15.48 9.51
CA LEU A 263 -40.11 -15.66 10.91
C LEU A 263 -40.28 -14.36 11.72
N LYS A 264 -39.94 -13.20 11.14
CA LYS A 264 -40.19 -11.88 11.76
C LYS A 264 -41.69 -11.63 11.96
N GLY A 265 -42.52 -12.00 10.97
CA GLY A 265 -43.97 -11.92 11.02
C GLY A 265 -44.56 -12.81 12.12
N GLU A 266 -44.09 -14.06 12.23
CA GLU A 266 -44.51 -14.96 13.32
C GLU A 266 -44.09 -14.46 14.70
N GLN A 267 -42.85 -13.99 14.85
CA GLN A 267 -42.41 -13.40 16.12
C GLN A 267 -43.24 -12.18 16.51
N ARG A 268 -43.64 -11.34 15.54
CA ARG A 268 -44.54 -10.21 15.79
C ARG A 268 -45.93 -10.70 16.22
N LYS A 269 -46.51 -11.70 15.55
CA LYS A 269 -47.81 -12.29 15.93
C LYS A 269 -47.77 -12.91 17.33
N ARG A 270 -46.73 -13.67 17.67
CA ARG A 270 -46.55 -14.24 19.02
C ARG A 270 -46.40 -13.17 20.09
N ARG A 271 -45.62 -12.10 19.83
CA ARG A 271 -45.51 -10.96 20.74
C ARG A 271 -46.86 -10.26 20.97
N MET A 272 -47.62 -10.02 19.90
CA MET A 272 -48.95 -9.42 20.00
C MET A 272 -49.92 -10.29 20.80
N GLY A 273 -49.89 -11.61 20.60
CA GLY A 273 -50.71 -12.56 21.33
C GLY A 273 -50.35 -12.66 22.82
N MET A 274 -49.07 -12.55 23.17
CA MET A 274 -48.63 -12.48 24.58
C MET A 274 -49.06 -11.15 25.21
N MET A 275 -48.89 -10.02 24.52
CA MET A 275 -49.34 -8.71 25.03
C MET A 275 -50.85 -8.67 25.25
N GLN A 276 -51.65 -9.25 24.34
CA GLN A 276 -53.10 -9.34 24.55
C GLN A 276 -53.44 -10.17 25.79
N LYS A 277 -52.75 -11.30 26.03
CA LYS A 277 -52.96 -12.10 27.25
C LYS A 277 -52.63 -11.30 28.50
N SER A 278 -51.50 -10.58 28.53
CA SER A 278 -51.13 -9.72 29.65
C SER A 278 -52.13 -8.59 29.87
N ILE A 279 -52.65 -7.97 28.80
CA ILE A 279 -53.71 -6.96 28.91
C ILE A 279 -54.97 -7.56 29.55
N TRP A 280 -55.38 -8.77 29.14
CA TRP A 280 -56.56 -9.44 29.72
C TRP A 280 -56.34 -9.89 31.17
N GLU A 281 -55.09 -10.15 31.58
CA GLU A 281 -54.70 -10.45 32.97
C GLU A 281 -54.64 -9.19 33.85
N GLU A 282 -54.28 -8.02 33.29
CA GLU A 282 -54.19 -6.73 34.01
C GLU A 282 -55.52 -5.96 34.09
N VAL A 283 -56.47 -6.24 33.17
CA VAL A 283 -57.81 -5.60 33.15
C VAL A 283 -58.63 -5.78 34.44
N PRO A 284 -58.64 -6.95 35.11
CA PRO A 284 -59.35 -7.14 36.38
C PRO A 284 -58.81 -6.29 37.54
N GLU A 285 -57.54 -5.87 37.48
CA GLU A 285 -56.89 -5.03 38.51
C GLU A 285 -56.98 -3.52 38.22
N ALA A 286 -57.58 -3.11 37.10
CA ALA A 286 -57.60 -1.72 36.67
C ALA A 286 -58.76 -0.90 37.29
N ASP A 287 -58.44 0.23 37.91
CA ASP A 287 -59.44 1.10 38.59
C ASP A 287 -60.39 1.83 37.61
N VAL A 288 -59.94 2.16 36.39
CA VAL A 288 -60.75 2.84 35.35
C VAL A 288 -60.30 2.41 33.97
N VAL A 289 -61.24 1.99 33.12
CA VAL A 289 -61.00 1.68 31.70
C VAL A 289 -61.60 2.77 30.82
N VAL A 290 -60.75 3.51 30.10
CA VAL A 290 -61.17 4.51 29.10
C VAL A 290 -61.14 3.86 27.72
N THR A 291 -62.31 3.67 27.12
CA THR A 291 -62.45 3.15 25.75
C THR A 291 -62.97 4.24 24.81
N ASN A 292 -62.42 4.29 23.59
CA ASN A 292 -62.90 5.13 22.50
C ASN A 292 -63.50 4.22 21.41
N PRO A 293 -64.82 4.20 21.18
CA PRO A 293 -65.51 3.19 20.38
C PRO A 293 -65.38 3.34 18.85
N ALA A 294 -64.43 4.12 18.33
CA ALA A 294 -64.19 4.23 16.90
C ALA A 294 -62.70 4.17 16.60
N HIS A 295 -62.22 2.97 16.25
CA HIS A 295 -61.27 2.66 15.19
C HIS A 295 -60.97 1.15 15.26
N LEU A 296 -61.43 0.40 14.25
CA LEU A 296 -60.98 -0.97 13.96
C LEU A 296 -59.66 -0.93 13.19
#